data_AF-A0A2Z6NZZ4-F1
#
_entry.id   AF-A0A2Z6NZZ4-F1
#
_cell.length_a   1.000
_cell.length_b   1.000
_cell.length_c   1.000
_cell.angle_alpha   90.00
_cell.angle_beta   90.00
_cell.angle_gamma   90.00
#
_symmetry.space_group_name_H-M   'P 1'
#
loop_
_entity.id
_entity.type
_entity.pdbx_description
1 polymer ?
#
loop_
_entity_poly.entity_id
_entity_poly.type
_entity_poly.pdbx_seq_one_letter_code
_entity_poly.pdbx_strand_id
1 'polypeptide(L)'
;MKLLSRAAKNKNYAPIQITAEQIVHEAKEEAEIHRHRPPKFKINDGTELADYRLRKRKEFEDLIRRVGWNVKAWVKYAEWEESQKQFDRARSVWERVLVIDHKNHTLWLKYAEFEMKNRFINHARNVFERAITILPRVDQLWYKYIHMENMLGNVAGVRGVFERWMDWMPDGHAWMSYIKFELKYKEIQRTRDIFERFVLCHPTVTSWIRYAKFEIKNGDACSTRKVFERSLDEVAAAQDDQEAQKLFIAFADFEASCNETERAKRIYEFALQYHVPNGINC
;
A
#
# COMPACT_ATOMS: atom_id res chain seq x y z
N MET A 1 -14.34 25.61 73.49
CA MET A 1 -12.91 25.39 73.18
C MET A 1 -12.53 23.96 73.55
N LYS A 2 -12.32 23.07 72.56
CA LYS A 2 -11.57 21.83 72.76
C LYS A 2 -10.23 22.03 72.04
N LEU A 3 -9.17 22.24 72.83
CA LEU A 3 -7.81 22.27 72.33
C LEU A 3 -7.50 20.90 71.74
N LEU A 4 -7.39 20.80 70.42
CA LEU A 4 -6.81 19.63 69.77
C LEU A 4 -5.33 19.61 70.19
N SER A 5 -5.02 18.80 71.20
CA SER A 5 -3.64 18.56 71.61
C SER A 5 -2.88 18.03 70.39
N ARG A 6 -1.80 18.72 70.01
CA ARG A 6 -0.87 18.22 68.99
C ARG A 6 -0.21 16.98 69.58
N ALA A 7 -0.73 15.80 69.27
CA ALA A 7 -0.15 14.54 69.70
C ALA A 7 1.34 14.51 69.30
N ALA A 8 2.20 14.12 70.25
CA ALA A 8 3.62 13.96 69.99
C ALA A 8 3.81 12.93 68.87
N LYS A 9 4.37 13.36 67.73
CA LYS A 9 4.63 12.47 66.59
C LYS A 9 5.82 11.58 66.94
N ASN A 10 5.62 10.26 66.89
CA ASN A 10 6.70 9.29 67.02
C ASN A 10 7.67 9.44 65.84
N LYS A 11 8.96 9.62 66.10
CA LYS A 11 10.02 9.78 65.09
C LYS A 11 10.81 8.48 64.84
N ASN A 12 10.38 7.37 65.45
CA ASN A 12 11.00 6.07 65.21
C ASN A 12 10.83 5.66 63.74
N TYR A 13 11.73 4.80 63.25
CA TYR A 13 11.67 4.31 61.87
C TYR A 13 10.33 3.61 61.61
N ALA A 14 9.71 3.90 60.47
CA ALA A 14 8.54 3.16 60.03
C ALA A 14 8.98 1.75 59.58
N PRO A 15 8.24 0.69 59.95
CA PRO A 15 8.59 -0.68 59.56
C PRO A 15 8.42 -0.93 58.05
N ILE A 16 7.56 -0.14 57.38
CA ILE A 16 7.33 -0.17 55.94
C ILE A 16 7.74 1.19 55.39
N GLN A 17 8.70 1.20 54.48
CA GLN A 17 9.11 2.39 53.77
C GLN A 17 8.23 2.54 52.53
N ILE A 18 7.69 3.73 52.31
CA ILE A 18 6.87 4.03 51.14
C ILE A 18 7.79 3.95 49.91
N THR A 19 7.50 3.01 49.01
CA THR A 19 8.23 2.85 47.77
C THR A 19 7.64 3.73 46.67
N ALA A 20 8.43 4.06 45.66
CA ALA A 20 7.93 4.78 44.49
C ALA A 20 6.78 4.03 43.78
N GLU A 21 6.83 2.70 43.78
CA GLU A 21 5.77 1.85 43.21
C GLU A 21 4.44 2.03 43.92
N GLN A 22 4.45 2.12 45.26
CA GLN A 22 3.24 2.29 46.06
C GLN A 22 2.56 3.64 45.77
N ILE A 23 3.35 4.71 45.63
CA ILE A 23 2.84 6.04 45.27
C ILE A 23 2.22 6.04 43.86
N VAL A 24 2.87 5.39 42.90
CA VAL A 24 2.34 5.30 41.52
C VAL A 24 1.08 4.44 41.46
N HIS A 25 1.00 3.37 42.25
CA HIS A 25 -0.17 2.51 42.34
C HIS A 25 -1.36 3.26 42.94
N GLU A 26 -1.18 3.92 44.08
CA GLU A 26 -2.21 4.69 44.77
C GLU A 26 -2.71 5.84 43.87
N ALA A 27 -1.81 6.58 43.22
CA ALA A 27 -2.18 7.63 42.27
C ALA A 27 -2.98 7.10 41.06
N LYS A 28 -2.68 5.87 40.61
CA LYS A 28 -3.42 5.22 39.54
C LYS A 28 -4.82 4.80 40.01
N GLU A 29 -4.93 4.23 41.20
CA GLU A 29 -6.22 3.83 41.79
C GLU A 29 -7.14 5.03 42.00
N GLU A 30 -6.61 6.13 42.55
CA GLU A 30 -7.35 7.39 42.69
C GLU A 30 -7.80 7.92 41.33
N ALA A 31 -6.92 7.91 40.33
CA ALA A 31 -7.28 8.34 38.98
C ALA A 31 -8.36 7.44 38.35
N GLU A 32 -8.37 6.14 38.63
CA GLU A 32 -9.41 5.22 38.16
C GLU A 32 -10.75 5.43 38.87
N ILE A 33 -10.74 5.70 40.18
CA ILE A 33 -11.93 6.03 40.96
C ILE A 33 -12.57 7.33 40.47
N HIS A 34 -11.76 8.33 40.11
CA HIS A 34 -12.23 9.61 39.58
C HIS A 34 -12.63 9.59 38.09
N ARG A 35 -12.49 8.45 37.38
CA ARG A 35 -13.04 8.31 36.01
C ARG A 35 -14.55 8.10 36.07
N HIS A 36 -15.30 9.19 36.22
CA HIS A 36 -16.74 9.16 36.06
C HIS A 36 -17.11 8.86 34.60
N ARG A 37 -17.70 7.69 34.36
CA ARG A 37 -18.29 7.37 33.06
C ARG A 37 -19.61 8.13 32.93
N PRO A 38 -19.90 8.76 31.79
CA PRO A 38 -21.19 9.41 31.59
C PRO A 38 -22.33 8.38 31.73
N PRO A 39 -23.48 8.76 32.30
CA PRO A 39 -24.62 7.86 32.43
C PRO A 39 -25.06 7.36 31.05
N LYS A 40 -25.41 6.07 30.95
CA LYS A 40 -25.90 5.48 29.71
C LYS A 40 -27.31 6.01 29.42
N PHE A 41 -27.42 6.95 28.49
CA PHE A 41 -28.71 7.47 28.04
C PHE A 41 -29.27 6.59 26.91
N LYS A 42 -30.53 6.16 27.02
CA LYS A 42 -31.25 5.49 25.92
C LYS A 42 -32.02 6.55 25.16
N ILE A 43 -31.84 6.60 23.84
CA ILE A 43 -32.52 7.55 22.97
C ILE A 43 -33.86 6.91 22.58
N ASN A 44 -34.98 7.54 22.94
CA ASN A 44 -36.31 6.99 22.69
C ASN A 44 -36.97 7.64 21.46
N ASP A 45 -36.78 8.96 21.29
CA ASP A 45 -37.48 9.73 20.26
C ASP A 45 -36.58 10.25 19.13
N GLY A 46 -37.17 10.53 17.97
CA GLY A 46 -36.47 11.12 16.82
C GLY A 46 -35.93 12.54 17.10
N THR A 47 -36.62 13.30 17.96
CA THR A 47 -36.19 14.62 18.45
C THR A 47 -34.97 14.51 19.34
N GLU A 48 -34.96 13.57 20.30
CA GLU A 48 -33.81 13.29 21.15
C GLU A 48 -32.59 12.82 20.33
N LEU A 49 -32.82 12.02 19.30
CA LEU A 49 -31.77 11.61 18.36
C LEU A 49 -31.19 12.81 17.60
N ALA A 50 -32.04 13.75 17.18
CA ALA A 50 -31.60 14.97 16.52
C ALA A 50 -30.76 15.87 17.44
N ASP A 51 -31.17 16.03 18.70
CA ASP A 51 -30.42 16.79 19.71
C ASP A 51 -29.09 16.11 20.08
N TYR A 52 -29.09 14.78 20.17
CA TYR A 52 -27.86 14.02 20.33
C TYR A 52 -26.90 14.26 19.16
N ARG A 53 -27.40 14.17 17.92
CA ARG A 53 -26.60 14.44 16.71
C ARG A 53 -26.07 15.87 16.69
N LEU A 54 -26.89 16.85 17.06
CA LEU A 54 -26.48 18.26 17.10
C LEU A 54 -25.36 18.49 18.12
N ARG A 55 -25.50 17.96 19.33
CA ARG A 55 -24.46 18.04 20.38
C ARG A 55 -23.15 17.40 19.93
N LYS A 56 -23.22 16.17 19.39
CA LYS A 56 -22.03 15.47 18.89
C LYS A 56 -21.36 16.18 17.71
N ARG A 57 -22.13 16.70 16.76
CA ARG A 57 -21.58 17.53 15.68
C ARG A 57 -20.87 18.76 16.21
N LYS A 58 -21.48 19.46 17.17
CA LYS A 58 -20.85 20.62 17.80
C LYS A 58 -19.52 20.25 18.45
N GLU A 59 -19.45 19.15 19.19
CA GLU A 59 -18.20 18.64 19.76
C GLU A 59 -17.12 18.40 18.69
N PHE A 60 -17.48 17.74 17.58
CA PHE A 60 -16.55 17.48 16.48
C PHE A 60 -16.12 18.75 15.74
N GLU A 61 -17.05 19.65 15.43
CA GLU A 61 -16.73 20.92 14.75
C GLU A 61 -15.89 21.85 15.65
N ASP A 62 -16.15 21.88 16.96
CA ASP A 62 -15.32 22.62 17.92
C ASP A 62 -13.93 21.97 18.08
N LEU A 63 -13.84 20.65 17.99
CA LEU A 63 -12.55 19.94 17.96
C LEU A 63 -11.78 20.26 16.67
N ILE A 64 -12.45 20.23 15.52
CA ILE A 64 -11.88 20.55 14.22
C ILE A 64 -11.45 22.02 14.15
N ARG A 65 -12.24 22.94 14.71
CA ARG A 65 -11.86 24.36 14.76
C ARG A 65 -10.58 24.58 15.56
N ARG A 66 -10.37 23.80 16.64
CA ARG A 66 -9.15 23.85 17.45
C ARG A 66 -7.98 23.09 16.81
N VAL A 67 -8.24 21.96 16.18
CA VAL A 67 -7.23 20.98 15.72
C VAL A 67 -7.49 20.59 14.26
N GLY A 68 -7.65 21.58 13.39
CA GLY A 68 -8.03 21.36 11.98
C GLY A 68 -6.97 20.65 11.15
N TRP A 69 -5.72 20.70 11.57
CA TRP A 69 -4.60 19.99 10.94
C TRP A 69 -4.57 18.49 11.28
N ASN A 70 -5.26 18.06 12.35
CA ASN A 70 -5.23 16.65 12.76
C ASN A 70 -6.22 15.82 11.97
N VAL A 71 -5.71 15.16 10.93
CA VAL A 71 -6.44 14.23 10.07
C VAL A 71 -7.23 13.17 10.85
N LYS A 72 -6.72 12.66 11.97
CA LYS A 72 -7.40 11.61 12.75
C LYS A 72 -8.72 12.10 13.36
N ALA A 73 -8.81 13.38 13.73
CA ALA A 73 -10.04 13.95 14.28
C ALA A 73 -11.15 13.97 13.21
N TRP A 74 -10.78 14.33 11.99
CA TRP A 74 -11.70 14.34 10.87
C TRP A 74 -12.16 12.94 10.45
N VAL A 75 -11.25 11.96 10.41
CA VAL A 75 -11.60 10.57 10.11
C VAL A 75 -12.64 10.06 11.12
N LYS A 76 -12.45 10.32 12.42
CA LYS A 76 -13.42 9.95 13.46
C LYS A 76 -14.77 10.64 13.27
N TYR A 77 -14.78 11.90 12.82
CA TYR A 77 -16.02 12.62 12.54
C TYR A 77 -16.76 12.01 11.34
N ALA A 78 -16.05 11.67 10.27
CA ALA A 78 -16.61 11.02 9.10
C ALA A 78 -17.15 9.61 9.41
N GLU A 79 -16.39 8.80 10.16
CA GLU A 79 -16.82 7.48 10.65
C GLU A 79 -18.06 7.58 11.56
N TRP A 80 -18.16 8.65 12.36
CA TRP A 80 -19.35 8.90 13.16
C TRP A 80 -20.57 9.26 12.30
N GLU A 81 -20.44 10.14 11.29
CA GLU A 81 -21.55 10.44 10.36
C GLU A 81 -21.95 9.20 9.53
N GLU A 82 -20.99 8.33 9.19
CA GLU A 82 -21.26 7.01 8.59
C GLU A 82 -22.14 6.15 9.52
N SER A 83 -21.81 6.09 10.81
CA SER A 83 -22.62 5.36 11.80
C SER A 83 -24.06 5.89 11.91
N GLN A 84 -24.26 7.18 11.62
CA GLN A 84 -25.58 7.83 11.61
C GLN A 84 -26.33 7.66 10.28
N LYS A 85 -25.73 6.98 9.28
CA LYS A 85 -26.23 6.82 7.90
C LYS A 85 -26.48 8.15 7.19
N GLN A 86 -25.72 9.19 7.53
CA GLN A 86 -25.81 10.51 6.93
C GLN A 86 -24.69 10.68 5.89
N PHE A 87 -24.83 9.97 4.77
CA PHE A 87 -23.77 9.82 3.78
C PHE A 87 -23.38 11.14 3.09
N ASP A 88 -24.34 12.00 2.78
CA ASP A 88 -24.06 13.29 2.14
C ASP A 88 -23.22 14.21 3.03
N ARG A 89 -23.46 14.15 4.36
CA ARG A 89 -22.67 14.89 5.34
C ARG A 89 -21.29 14.28 5.50
N ALA A 90 -21.18 12.96 5.59
CA ALA A 90 -19.90 12.28 5.62
C ALA A 90 -19.04 12.64 4.40
N ARG A 91 -19.62 12.68 3.19
CA ARG A 91 -18.95 13.17 1.97
C ARG A 91 -18.47 14.61 2.11
N SER A 92 -19.32 15.51 2.60
CA SER A 92 -18.92 16.90 2.85
C SER A 92 -17.74 17.01 3.83
N VAL A 93 -17.70 16.18 4.87
CA VAL A 93 -16.58 16.11 5.82
C VAL A 93 -15.30 15.63 5.13
N TRP A 94 -15.38 14.57 4.30
CA TRP A 94 -14.24 14.08 3.53
C TRP A 94 -13.71 15.12 2.53
N GLU A 95 -14.58 15.79 1.78
CA GLU A 95 -14.17 16.83 0.84
C GLU A 95 -13.50 18.01 1.57
N ARG A 96 -14.02 18.43 2.74
CA ARG A 96 -13.38 19.46 3.57
C ARG A 96 -11.98 19.05 4.03
N VAL A 97 -11.80 17.79 4.41
CA VAL A 97 -10.49 17.22 4.76
C VAL A 97 -9.52 17.26 3.59
N LEU A 98 -9.99 16.89 2.40
CA LEU A 98 -9.14 16.86 1.21
C LEU A 98 -8.70 18.26 0.79
N VAL A 99 -9.51 19.29 1.02
CA VAL A 99 -9.08 20.68 0.81
C VAL A 99 -7.89 21.05 1.71
N ILE A 100 -7.83 20.51 2.94
CA ILE A 100 -6.73 20.77 3.87
C ILE A 100 -5.48 19.97 3.48
N ASP A 101 -5.63 18.68 3.22
CA ASP A 101 -4.51 17.76 2.93
C ASP A 101 -4.85 16.81 1.77
N HIS A 102 -4.83 17.34 0.56
CA HIS A 102 -5.06 16.55 -0.66
C HIS A 102 -3.88 15.65 -1.03
N LYS A 103 -2.70 15.84 -0.43
CA LYS A 103 -1.48 15.10 -0.77
C LYS A 103 -1.37 13.76 -0.05
N ASN A 104 -2.09 13.61 1.04
CA ASN A 104 -2.06 12.41 1.85
C ASN A 104 -2.91 11.29 1.23
N HIS A 105 -2.24 10.26 0.70
CA HIS A 105 -2.92 9.13 0.07
C HIS A 105 -3.85 8.36 1.03
N THR A 106 -3.57 8.39 2.35
CA THR A 106 -4.35 7.59 3.31
C THR A 106 -5.77 8.13 3.45
N LEU A 107 -5.95 9.44 3.23
CA LEU A 107 -7.24 10.10 3.22
C LEU A 107 -8.08 9.66 2.03
N TRP A 108 -7.49 9.68 0.84
CA TRP A 108 -8.13 9.19 -0.38
C TRP A 108 -8.55 7.72 -0.25
N LEU A 109 -7.68 6.88 0.32
CA LEU A 109 -7.99 5.48 0.57
C LEU A 109 -9.16 5.31 1.53
N LYS A 110 -9.17 6.01 2.66
CA LYS A 110 -10.28 5.92 3.63
C LYS A 110 -11.59 6.45 3.06
N TYR A 111 -11.54 7.52 2.27
CA TYR A 111 -12.73 8.07 1.63
C TYR A 111 -13.30 7.09 0.58
N ALA A 112 -12.44 6.50 -0.25
CA ALA A 112 -12.87 5.49 -1.21
C ALA A 112 -13.38 4.21 -0.50
N GLU A 113 -12.75 3.78 0.59
CA GLU A 113 -13.21 2.66 1.42
C GLU A 113 -14.59 2.94 2.05
N PHE A 114 -14.84 4.17 2.48
CA PHE A 114 -16.15 4.62 2.95
C PHE A 114 -17.23 4.47 1.87
N GLU A 115 -16.97 4.93 0.64
CA GLU A 115 -17.92 4.78 -0.46
C GLU A 115 -18.15 3.31 -0.86
N MET A 116 -17.07 2.50 -0.85
CA MET A 116 -17.14 1.06 -1.13
C MET A 116 -17.96 0.30 -0.09
N LYS A 117 -17.75 0.56 1.21
CA LYS A 117 -18.51 -0.08 2.31
C LYS A 117 -20.01 0.17 2.19
N ASN A 118 -20.39 1.37 1.77
CA ASN A 118 -21.77 1.79 1.63
C ASN A 118 -22.38 1.46 0.26
N ARG A 119 -21.66 0.73 -0.60
CA ARG A 119 -22.08 0.26 -1.94
C ARG A 119 -22.31 1.37 -2.96
N PHE A 120 -21.73 2.55 -2.76
CA PHE A 120 -21.80 3.66 -3.72
C PHE A 120 -20.68 3.56 -4.76
N ILE A 121 -20.79 2.61 -5.68
CA ILE A 121 -19.73 2.25 -6.63
C ILE A 121 -19.31 3.43 -7.52
N ASN A 122 -20.28 4.17 -8.08
CA ASN A 122 -19.96 5.28 -8.97
C ASN A 122 -19.24 6.43 -8.24
N HIS A 123 -19.59 6.67 -6.99
CA HIS A 123 -18.89 7.67 -6.17
C HIS A 123 -17.47 7.19 -5.85
N ALA A 124 -17.30 5.93 -5.48
CA ALA A 124 -15.98 5.34 -5.26
C ALA A 124 -15.08 5.45 -6.50
N ARG A 125 -15.61 5.17 -7.71
CA ARG A 125 -14.90 5.38 -8.98
C ARG A 125 -14.46 6.82 -9.15
N ASN A 126 -15.37 7.78 -8.98
CA ASN A 126 -15.05 9.21 -9.11
C ASN A 126 -13.96 9.65 -8.11
N VAL A 127 -14.00 9.12 -6.88
CA VAL A 127 -12.98 9.39 -5.87
C VAL A 127 -11.63 8.80 -6.27
N PHE A 128 -11.57 7.55 -6.72
CA PHE A 128 -10.33 6.94 -7.19
C PHE A 128 -9.77 7.63 -8.44
N GLU A 129 -10.62 8.00 -9.40
CA GLU A 129 -10.22 8.75 -10.59
C GLU A 129 -9.57 10.07 -10.21
N ARG A 130 -10.21 10.85 -9.32
CA ARG A 130 -9.62 12.10 -8.79
C ARG A 130 -8.32 11.85 -8.05
N ALA A 131 -8.27 10.82 -7.21
CA ALA A 131 -7.09 10.49 -6.41
C ALA A 131 -5.88 10.18 -7.31
N ILE A 132 -6.09 9.42 -8.38
CA ILE A 132 -5.06 9.05 -9.35
C ILE A 132 -4.59 10.25 -10.17
N THR A 133 -5.51 11.13 -10.59
CA THR A 133 -5.14 12.35 -11.32
C THR A 133 -4.30 13.29 -10.47
N ILE A 134 -4.58 13.41 -9.17
CA ILE A 134 -3.85 14.29 -8.26
C ILE A 134 -2.52 13.66 -7.80
N LEU A 135 -2.52 12.35 -7.53
CA LEU A 135 -1.39 11.60 -6.97
C LEU A 135 -1.00 10.38 -7.84
N PRO A 136 -0.54 10.60 -9.09
CA PRO A 136 -0.25 9.49 -10.01
C PRO A 136 0.95 8.64 -9.59
N ARG A 137 1.86 9.18 -8.77
CA ARG A 137 3.06 8.48 -8.30
C ARG A 137 2.81 7.52 -7.13
N VAL A 138 1.60 7.50 -6.56
CA VAL A 138 1.30 6.65 -5.41
C VAL A 138 0.69 5.33 -5.87
N ASP A 139 1.51 4.30 -5.98
CA ASP A 139 1.10 2.96 -6.45
C ASP A 139 -0.06 2.35 -5.65
N GLN A 140 -0.14 2.64 -4.34
CA GLN A 140 -1.21 2.10 -3.48
C GLN A 140 -2.61 2.50 -3.96
N LEU A 141 -2.78 3.70 -4.53
CA LEU A 141 -4.06 4.16 -5.06
C LEU A 141 -4.47 3.34 -6.29
N TRP A 142 -3.52 3.11 -7.20
CA TRP A 142 -3.71 2.29 -8.39
C TRP A 142 -4.08 0.85 -8.02
N TYR A 143 -3.33 0.22 -7.12
CA TYR A 143 -3.61 -1.15 -6.67
C TYR A 143 -5.01 -1.28 -6.07
N LYS A 144 -5.43 -0.32 -5.25
CA LYS A 144 -6.77 -0.35 -4.63
C LYS A 144 -7.88 -0.10 -5.63
N TYR A 145 -7.67 0.78 -6.61
CA TYR A 145 -8.64 1.01 -7.68
C TYR A 145 -8.80 -0.22 -8.58
N ILE A 146 -7.69 -0.83 -9.01
CA ILE A 146 -7.66 -2.08 -9.76
C ILE A 146 -8.34 -3.21 -8.96
N HIS A 147 -8.07 -3.30 -7.66
CA HIS A 147 -8.73 -4.29 -6.81
C HIS A 147 -10.25 -4.10 -6.77
N MET A 148 -10.72 -2.86 -6.64
CA MET A 148 -12.15 -2.54 -6.67
C MET A 148 -12.79 -2.96 -8.01
N GLU A 149 -12.24 -2.54 -9.15
CA GLU A 149 -12.80 -2.90 -10.46
C GLU A 149 -12.75 -4.41 -10.73
N ASN A 150 -11.72 -5.10 -10.24
CA ASN A 150 -11.64 -6.57 -10.27
C ASN A 150 -12.76 -7.24 -9.48
N MET A 151 -13.08 -6.74 -8.28
CA MET A 151 -14.17 -7.28 -7.45
C MET A 151 -15.55 -7.04 -8.08
N LEU A 152 -15.67 -5.98 -8.88
CA LEU A 152 -16.88 -5.70 -9.68
C LEU A 152 -16.96 -6.54 -10.97
N GLY A 153 -15.91 -7.27 -11.32
CA GLY A 153 -15.84 -8.08 -12.55
C GLY A 153 -15.62 -7.27 -13.83
N ASN A 154 -15.27 -5.98 -13.73
CA ASN A 154 -15.10 -5.10 -14.88
C ASN A 154 -13.69 -5.23 -15.48
N VAL A 155 -13.45 -6.29 -16.23
CA VAL A 155 -12.14 -6.61 -16.84
C VAL A 155 -11.66 -5.49 -17.78
N ALA A 156 -12.57 -4.92 -18.59
CA ALA A 156 -12.23 -3.83 -19.50
C ALA A 156 -11.82 -2.56 -18.75
N GLY A 157 -12.52 -2.22 -17.66
CA GLY A 157 -12.16 -1.11 -16.78
C GLY A 157 -10.78 -1.30 -16.15
N VAL A 158 -10.51 -2.48 -15.61
CA VAL A 158 -9.19 -2.80 -15.03
C VAL A 158 -8.06 -2.61 -16.04
N ARG A 159 -8.25 -3.06 -17.28
CA ARG A 159 -7.28 -2.85 -18.37
C ARG A 159 -7.05 -1.37 -18.66
N GLY A 160 -8.14 -0.59 -18.77
CA GLY A 160 -8.03 0.86 -18.97
C GLY A 160 -7.27 1.58 -17.84
N VAL A 161 -7.45 1.13 -16.60
CA VAL A 161 -6.70 1.64 -15.44
C VAL A 161 -5.23 1.25 -15.51
N PHE A 162 -4.92 -0.01 -15.85
CA PHE A 162 -3.52 -0.45 -16.03
C PHE A 162 -2.82 0.31 -17.15
N GLU A 163 -3.44 0.50 -18.30
CA GLU A 163 -2.84 1.24 -19.42
C GLU A 163 -2.48 2.67 -19.01
N ARG A 164 -3.41 3.38 -18.38
CA ARG A 164 -3.15 4.72 -17.83
C ARG A 164 -2.06 4.73 -16.77
N TRP A 165 -1.93 3.66 -15.99
CA TRP A 165 -0.86 3.57 -15.00
C TRP A 165 0.50 3.39 -15.68
N MET A 166 0.56 2.59 -16.75
CA MET A 166 1.80 2.35 -17.51
C MET A 166 2.29 3.59 -18.26
N ASP A 167 1.39 4.52 -18.62
CA ASP A 167 1.77 5.82 -19.18
C ASP A 167 2.69 6.63 -18.24
N TRP A 168 2.59 6.42 -16.92
CA TRP A 168 3.44 7.08 -15.93
C TRP A 168 4.78 6.37 -15.67
N MET A 169 5.05 5.28 -16.40
CA MET A 169 6.23 4.42 -16.25
C MET A 169 6.50 4.04 -14.77
N PRO A 170 5.60 3.24 -14.16
CA PRO A 170 5.73 2.84 -12.77
C PRO A 170 6.83 1.79 -12.58
N ASP A 171 7.13 1.47 -11.32
CA ASP A 171 8.14 0.47 -10.95
C ASP A 171 7.82 -0.93 -11.54
N GLY A 172 8.84 -1.78 -11.66
CA GLY A 172 8.70 -3.13 -12.20
C GLY A 172 7.66 -3.99 -11.48
N HIS A 173 7.36 -3.71 -10.20
CA HIS A 173 6.27 -4.38 -9.48
C HIS A 173 4.89 -4.11 -10.08
N ALA A 174 4.66 -2.90 -10.59
CA ALA A 174 3.40 -2.52 -11.25
C ALA A 174 3.21 -3.31 -12.55
N TRP A 175 4.24 -3.33 -13.40
CA TRP A 175 4.27 -4.12 -14.64
C TRP A 175 4.01 -5.61 -14.37
N MET A 176 4.68 -6.18 -13.37
CA MET A 176 4.46 -7.58 -12.99
C MET A 176 3.04 -7.84 -12.50
N SER A 177 2.40 -6.87 -11.86
CA SER A 177 1.00 -7.00 -11.44
C SER A 177 0.04 -6.99 -12.63
N TYR A 178 0.34 -6.19 -13.67
CA TYR A 178 -0.45 -6.20 -14.91
C TYR A 178 -0.29 -7.51 -15.68
N ILE A 179 0.95 -8.01 -15.80
CA ILE A 179 1.25 -9.32 -16.41
C ILE A 179 0.50 -10.45 -15.68
N LYS A 180 0.54 -10.48 -14.34
CA LYS A 180 -0.19 -11.48 -13.55
C LYS A 180 -1.71 -11.41 -13.78
N PHE A 181 -2.23 -10.21 -14.00
CA PHE A 181 -3.64 -10.01 -14.31
C PHE A 181 -3.99 -10.62 -15.68
N GLU A 182 -3.27 -10.32 -16.76
CA GLU A 182 -3.57 -10.89 -18.09
C GLU A 182 -3.32 -12.41 -18.14
N LEU A 183 -2.31 -12.92 -17.42
CA LEU A 183 -2.08 -14.36 -17.25
C LEU A 183 -3.28 -15.07 -16.61
N LYS A 184 -3.98 -14.43 -15.67
CA LYS A 184 -5.19 -14.99 -15.04
C LYS A 184 -6.31 -15.19 -16.06
N TYR A 185 -6.42 -14.32 -17.07
CA TYR A 185 -7.39 -14.40 -18.16
C TYR A 185 -6.87 -15.18 -19.38
N LYS A 186 -5.66 -15.74 -19.31
CA LYS A 186 -5.00 -16.53 -20.38
C LYS A 186 -4.79 -15.77 -21.70
N GLU A 187 -4.67 -14.44 -21.63
CA GLU A 187 -4.39 -13.60 -22.79
C GLU A 187 -2.87 -13.55 -23.07
N ILE A 188 -2.35 -14.61 -23.68
CA ILE A 188 -0.90 -14.79 -23.90
C ILE A 188 -0.33 -13.70 -24.81
N GLN A 189 -1.03 -13.36 -25.90
CA GLN A 189 -0.55 -12.38 -26.86
C GLN A 189 -0.41 -10.98 -26.24
N ARG A 190 -1.42 -10.53 -25.49
CA ARG A 190 -1.35 -9.25 -24.77
C ARG A 190 -0.27 -9.26 -23.70
N THR A 191 -0.10 -10.38 -23.02
CA THR A 191 0.97 -10.53 -22.03
C THR A 191 2.34 -10.32 -22.69
N ARG A 192 2.55 -10.86 -23.90
CA ARG A 192 3.77 -10.62 -24.68
C ARG A 192 3.95 -9.15 -25.04
N ASP A 193 2.91 -8.49 -25.53
CA ASP A 193 2.96 -7.05 -25.87
C ASP A 193 3.31 -6.19 -24.63
N ILE A 194 2.79 -6.55 -23.46
CA ILE A 194 3.12 -5.90 -22.18
C ILE A 194 4.56 -6.17 -21.78
N PHE A 195 5.08 -7.38 -21.98
CA PHE A 195 6.49 -7.69 -21.71
C PHE A 195 7.45 -6.92 -22.62
N GLU A 196 7.13 -6.79 -23.92
CA GLU A 196 7.91 -5.96 -24.84
C GLU A 196 7.97 -4.51 -24.37
N ARG A 197 6.83 -3.93 -23.96
CA ARG A 197 6.79 -2.59 -23.37
C ARG A 197 7.55 -2.50 -22.05
N PHE A 198 7.45 -3.51 -21.19
CA PHE A 198 8.13 -3.55 -19.90
C PHE A 198 9.66 -3.53 -20.05
N VAL A 199 10.17 -4.32 -21.00
CA VAL A 199 11.59 -4.39 -21.30
C VAL A 199 12.12 -3.07 -21.87
N LEU A 200 11.34 -2.39 -22.72
CA LEU A 200 11.70 -1.07 -23.25
C LEU A 200 11.70 0.01 -22.16
N CYS A 201 10.75 -0.03 -21.22
CA CYS A 201 10.67 0.94 -20.12
C CYS A 201 11.76 0.70 -19.06
N HIS A 202 12.07 -0.57 -18.80
CA HIS A 202 13.05 -0.98 -17.79
C HIS A 202 14.04 -1.99 -18.41
N PRO A 203 15.09 -1.53 -19.12
CA PRO A 203 16.12 -2.37 -19.74
C PRO A 203 17.07 -2.99 -18.69
N THR A 204 16.51 -3.73 -17.73
CA THR A 204 17.27 -4.41 -16.68
C THR A 204 17.40 -5.90 -17.02
N VAL A 205 18.49 -6.54 -16.61
CA VAL A 205 18.61 -7.98 -16.83
C VAL A 205 17.48 -8.76 -16.17
N THR A 206 16.99 -8.26 -15.03
CA THR A 206 15.88 -8.89 -14.32
C THR A 206 14.56 -8.84 -15.11
N SER A 207 14.30 -7.82 -15.92
CA SER A 207 13.10 -7.75 -16.76
C SER A 207 13.18 -8.75 -17.91
N TRP A 208 14.33 -8.86 -18.56
CA TRP A 208 14.62 -9.85 -19.60
C TRP A 208 14.51 -11.29 -19.10
N ILE A 209 15.10 -11.61 -17.94
CA ILE A 209 14.98 -12.95 -17.34
C ILE A 209 13.51 -13.29 -17.03
N ARG A 210 12.71 -12.31 -16.58
CA ARG A 210 11.28 -12.53 -16.33
C ARG A 210 10.51 -12.76 -17.63
N TYR A 211 10.83 -12.03 -18.69
CA TYR A 211 10.23 -12.24 -20.01
C TYR A 211 10.58 -13.61 -20.60
N ALA A 212 11.85 -14.00 -20.53
CA ALA A 212 12.29 -15.32 -20.96
C ALA A 212 11.61 -16.45 -20.17
N LYS A 213 11.50 -16.34 -18.84
CA LYS A 213 10.76 -17.32 -18.02
C LYS A 213 9.28 -17.42 -18.37
N PHE A 214 8.68 -16.35 -18.90
CA PHE A 214 7.31 -16.39 -19.40
C PHE A 214 7.22 -17.12 -20.74
N GLU A 215 8.10 -16.82 -21.69
CA GLU A 215 8.14 -17.51 -23.00
C GLU A 215 8.50 -19.00 -22.86
N ILE A 216 9.38 -19.38 -21.93
CA ILE A 216 9.67 -20.81 -21.63
C ILE A 216 8.40 -21.58 -21.23
N LYS A 217 7.47 -20.94 -20.53
CA LYS A 217 6.26 -21.58 -20.02
C LYS A 217 5.12 -21.62 -21.04
N ASN A 218 5.01 -20.60 -21.88
CA ASN A 218 3.81 -20.35 -22.69
C ASN A 218 4.09 -20.24 -24.19
N GLY A 219 5.36 -20.20 -24.61
CA GLY A 219 5.78 -19.93 -25.96
C GLY A 219 6.63 -21.05 -26.56
N ASP A 220 7.09 -20.79 -27.79
CA ASP A 220 7.94 -21.69 -28.55
C ASP A 220 9.41 -21.48 -28.20
N ALA A 221 10.21 -22.55 -28.33
CA ALA A 221 11.66 -22.48 -28.11
C ALA A 221 12.33 -21.43 -29.01
N CYS A 222 11.85 -21.25 -30.26
CA CYS A 222 12.37 -20.23 -31.18
C CYS A 222 12.12 -18.80 -30.68
N SER A 223 10.91 -18.51 -30.18
CA SER A 223 10.56 -17.19 -29.63
C SER A 223 11.38 -16.88 -28.39
N THR A 224 11.55 -17.87 -27.51
CA THR A 224 12.38 -17.74 -26.30
C THR A 224 13.83 -17.41 -26.65
N ARG A 225 14.41 -18.06 -27.66
CA ARG A 225 15.77 -17.76 -28.14
C ARG A 225 15.91 -16.33 -28.63
N LYS A 226 14.95 -15.84 -29.43
CA LYS A 226 14.96 -14.44 -29.91
C LYS A 226 14.95 -13.44 -28.76
N VAL A 227 14.25 -13.74 -27.67
CA VAL A 227 14.25 -12.89 -26.46
C VAL A 227 15.63 -12.88 -25.81
N PHE A 228 16.27 -14.04 -25.66
CA PHE A 228 17.62 -14.14 -25.10
C PHE A 228 18.68 -13.47 -25.99
N GLU A 229 18.62 -13.68 -27.31
CA GLU A 229 19.54 -13.03 -28.26
C GLU A 229 19.42 -11.50 -28.16
N ARG A 230 18.20 -10.95 -28.13
CA ARG A 230 17.98 -9.50 -27.92
C ARG A 230 18.49 -9.02 -26.57
N SER A 231 18.29 -9.80 -25.50
CA SER A 231 18.78 -9.43 -24.18
C SER A 231 20.31 -9.39 -24.11
N LEU A 232 20.99 -10.23 -24.90
CA LEU A 232 22.46 -10.23 -24.97
C LEU A 232 22.99 -8.98 -25.67
N ASP A 233 22.30 -8.51 -26.73
CA ASP A 233 22.65 -7.26 -27.40
C ASP A 233 22.56 -6.06 -26.44
N GLU A 234 21.51 -6.00 -25.61
CA GLU A 234 21.35 -4.94 -24.60
C GLU A 234 22.34 -5.08 -23.42
N VAL A 235 22.65 -6.31 -23.00
CA VAL A 235 23.64 -6.56 -21.93
C VAL A 235 25.06 -6.21 -22.39
N ALA A 236 25.39 -6.46 -23.67
CA ALA A 236 26.64 -6.02 -24.25
C ALA A 236 26.79 -4.49 -24.21
N ALA A 237 25.68 -3.75 -24.25
CA ALA A 237 25.66 -2.30 -24.09
C ALA A 237 25.77 -1.84 -22.63
N ALA A 238 25.32 -2.64 -21.65
CA ALA A 238 25.17 -2.22 -20.25
C ALA A 238 26.47 -2.27 -19.39
N GLN A 239 27.54 -2.94 -19.84
CA GLN A 239 28.85 -3.02 -19.15
C GLN A 239 28.84 -3.55 -17.68
N ASP A 240 27.70 -4.03 -17.17
CA ASP A 240 27.56 -4.58 -15.83
C ASP A 240 27.79 -6.10 -15.80
N ASP A 241 29.00 -6.52 -15.44
CA ASP A 241 29.45 -7.92 -15.50
C ASP A 241 28.62 -8.89 -14.61
N GLN A 242 28.14 -8.43 -13.45
CA GLN A 242 27.38 -9.27 -12.52
C GLN A 242 25.95 -9.54 -12.97
N GLU A 243 25.31 -8.57 -13.62
CA GLU A 243 23.96 -8.76 -14.13
C GLU A 243 23.99 -9.63 -15.38
N ALA A 244 24.97 -9.41 -16.26
CA ALA A 244 25.23 -10.23 -17.44
C ALA A 244 25.36 -11.73 -17.09
N GLN A 245 26.07 -12.06 -16.00
CA GLN A 245 26.23 -13.45 -15.52
C GLN A 245 24.88 -14.14 -15.24
N LYS A 246 23.94 -13.43 -14.58
CA LYS A 246 22.62 -14.00 -14.26
C LYS A 246 21.83 -14.32 -15.53
N LEU A 247 22.01 -13.50 -16.58
CA LEU A 247 21.39 -13.74 -17.87
C LEU A 247 21.99 -14.98 -18.55
N PHE A 248 23.32 -15.08 -18.60
CA PHE A 248 24.00 -16.21 -19.23
C PHE A 248 23.64 -17.54 -18.59
N ILE A 249 23.58 -17.61 -17.26
CA ILE A 249 23.16 -18.81 -16.53
C ILE A 249 21.72 -19.18 -16.92
N ALA A 250 20.80 -18.20 -16.91
CA ALA A 250 19.41 -18.45 -17.28
C ALA A 250 19.26 -18.89 -18.75
N PHE A 251 20.08 -18.38 -19.66
CA PHE A 251 20.07 -18.78 -21.07
C PHE A 251 20.65 -20.19 -21.27
N ALA A 252 21.72 -20.52 -20.56
CA ALA A 252 22.32 -21.85 -20.64
C ALA A 252 21.43 -22.94 -20.03
N ASP A 253 20.75 -22.64 -18.91
CA ASP A 253 19.73 -23.52 -18.32
C ASP A 253 18.57 -23.78 -19.30
N PHE A 254 18.18 -22.75 -20.06
CA PHE A 254 17.16 -22.88 -21.10
C PHE A 254 17.64 -23.79 -22.25
N GLU A 255 18.82 -23.56 -22.84
CA GLU A 255 19.31 -24.40 -23.94
C GLU A 255 19.58 -25.85 -23.49
N ALA A 256 19.98 -26.05 -22.24
CA ALA A 256 20.06 -27.38 -21.63
C ALA A 256 18.69 -28.05 -21.54
N SER A 257 17.63 -27.30 -21.18
CA SER A 257 16.26 -27.81 -21.17
C SER A 257 15.73 -28.16 -22.57
N CYS A 258 16.28 -27.52 -23.62
CA CYS A 258 15.97 -27.81 -25.02
C CYS A 258 16.82 -28.94 -25.64
N ASN A 259 17.61 -29.67 -24.83
CA ASN A 259 18.56 -30.69 -25.27
C ASN A 259 19.71 -30.21 -26.19
N GLU A 260 19.97 -28.89 -26.28
CA GLU A 260 21.11 -28.33 -27.01
C GLU A 260 22.34 -28.19 -26.09
N THR A 261 22.86 -29.33 -25.62
CA THR A 261 23.95 -29.38 -24.63
C THR A 261 25.25 -28.74 -25.11
N GLU A 262 25.57 -28.82 -26.41
CA GLU A 262 26.75 -28.17 -26.99
C GLU A 262 26.65 -26.65 -26.96
N ARG A 263 25.45 -26.11 -27.24
CA ARG A 263 25.18 -24.67 -27.22
C ARG A 263 25.21 -24.15 -25.79
N ALA A 264 24.57 -24.86 -24.86
CA ALA A 264 24.61 -24.56 -23.43
C ALA A 264 26.06 -24.52 -22.91
N LYS A 265 26.89 -25.50 -23.29
CA LYS A 265 28.31 -25.54 -22.90
C LYS A 265 29.09 -24.32 -23.40
N ARG A 266 28.91 -23.93 -24.67
CA ARG A 266 29.55 -22.71 -25.22
C ARG A 266 29.12 -21.45 -24.49
N ILE A 267 27.83 -21.32 -24.14
CA ILE A 267 27.32 -20.17 -23.39
C ILE A 267 27.95 -20.13 -21.99
N TYR A 268 28.09 -21.28 -21.32
CA TYR A 268 28.78 -21.38 -20.03
C TYR A 268 30.26 -21.03 -20.12
N GLU A 269 30.96 -21.52 -21.14
CA GLU A 269 32.37 -21.16 -21.39
C GLU A 269 32.54 -19.66 -21.61
N PHE A 270 31.63 -19.04 -22.37
CA PHE A 270 31.62 -17.59 -22.60
C PHE A 270 31.33 -16.79 -21.32
N ALA A 271 30.36 -17.24 -20.52
CA ALA A 271 30.03 -16.60 -19.23
C ALA A 271 31.21 -16.64 -18.24
N LEU A 272 31.99 -17.72 -18.24
CA LEU A 272 33.19 -17.87 -17.42
C LEU A 272 34.34 -16.99 -17.90
N GLN A 273 34.51 -16.81 -19.21
CA GLN A 273 35.52 -15.90 -19.75
C GLN A 273 35.22 -14.43 -19.39
N TYR A 274 33.95 -14.04 -19.36
CA TYR A 274 33.51 -12.73 -18.86
C TYR A 274 33.74 -12.52 -17.35
N HIS A 275 33.89 -13.59 -16.57
CA HIS A 275 34.11 -13.53 -15.13
C HIS A 275 35.56 -13.23 -14.75
N VAL A 276 36.53 -13.56 -15.61
CA VAL A 276 37.95 -13.32 -15.33
C VAL A 276 38.22 -11.83 -15.63
N PRO A 277 38.54 -10.99 -14.62
CA PRO A 277 39.02 -9.65 -14.90
C PRO A 277 40.24 -9.78 -15.82
N ASN A 278 40.31 -8.96 -16.88
CA ASN A 278 41.49 -8.84 -17.74
C ASN A 278 42.73 -8.45 -16.92
N GLY A 279 43.31 -9.41 -16.21
CA GLY A 279 44.17 -9.13 -15.06
C GLY A 279 44.63 -10.38 -14.31
N ILE A 280 44.92 -11.48 -15.01
CA ILE A 280 45.97 -12.44 -14.61
C ILE A 280 46.70 -12.86 -15.88
N ASN A 281 47.47 -11.94 -16.45
CA ASN A 281 48.67 -12.26 -17.22
C ASN A 281 49.85 -11.77 -16.38
N CYS A 282 50.34 -12.66 -15.51
CA CYS A 282 51.70 -12.69 -14.99
C CYS A 282 52.12 -14.16 -14.99
#